data_AF-A0A084A9I2-F1
#
_entry.id   AF-A0A084A9I2-F1
#
_cell.length_a   1.000
_cell.length_b   1.000
_cell.length_c   1.000
_cell.angle_alpha   90.00
_cell.angle_beta   90.00
_cell.angle_gamma   90.00
#
_symmetry.space_group_name_H-M   'P 1'
#
loop_
_entity.id
_entity.type
_entity.pdbx_description
1 polymer ?
#
loop_
_entity_poly.entity_id
_entity_poly.type
_entity_poly.pdbx_seq_one_letter_code
_entity_poly.pdbx_strand_id
1 'polypeptide(L)'
;MMITMTRIKMNSAISMIRAFTLLESLLVLLIVSFITLFFSAELTQTVHLFKGELFVLQFENLYKISQENAALQSSSENLESKNGKLIYENKEIDIPKEVEMAEFLIKFDEKGENSSLQKIKVYLPYEKKTILYQMEMGSGKYKKKIN
;
A
#
# COMPACT_ATOMS: atom_id res chain seq x y z
N MET A 1 -13.66 -65.46 -31.14
CA MET A 1 -14.26 -64.11 -31.26
C MET A 1 -15.38 -63.88 -30.23
N MET A 2 -15.26 -64.39 -28.99
CA MET A 2 -16.27 -64.16 -27.93
C MET A 2 -15.65 -63.50 -26.70
N ILE A 3 -14.33 -63.62 -26.54
CA ILE A 3 -13.55 -63.16 -25.37
C ILE A 3 -13.24 -61.65 -25.45
N THR A 4 -13.16 -61.08 -26.66
CA THR A 4 -12.91 -59.65 -26.86
C THR A 4 -14.12 -58.78 -26.56
N MET A 5 -15.34 -59.27 -26.83
CA MET A 5 -16.59 -58.53 -26.51
C MET A 5 -16.86 -58.47 -25.01
N THR A 6 -16.55 -59.51 -24.24
CA THR A 6 -16.72 -59.51 -22.78
C THR A 6 -15.78 -58.53 -22.09
N ARG A 7 -14.53 -58.40 -22.59
CA ARG A 7 -13.54 -57.46 -22.04
C ARG A 7 -13.93 -55.98 -22.27
N ILE A 8 -14.52 -55.65 -23.42
CA ILE A 8 -14.99 -54.29 -23.73
C ILE A 8 -16.20 -53.92 -22.88
N LYS A 9 -17.17 -54.84 -22.70
CA LYS A 9 -18.33 -54.62 -21.82
C LYS A 9 -17.91 -54.35 -20.38
N MET A 10 -16.92 -55.07 -19.86
CA MET A 10 -16.46 -54.92 -18.47
C MET A 10 -15.65 -53.63 -18.24
N ASN A 11 -14.91 -53.14 -19.23
CA ASN A 11 -14.16 -51.89 -19.12
C ASN A 11 -15.05 -50.64 -19.27
N SER A 12 -16.17 -50.74 -20.01
CA SER A 12 -17.15 -49.64 -20.14
C SER A 12 -18.03 -49.44 -18.89
N ALA A 13 -18.15 -50.47 -18.04
CA ALA A 13 -18.91 -50.40 -16.79
C ALA A 13 -18.09 -49.78 -15.63
N ILE A 14 -16.76 -49.74 -15.75
CA ILE A 14 -15.83 -49.30 -14.68
C ILE A 14 -15.48 -47.79 -14.79
N SER A 15 -15.97 -47.07 -15.79
CA SER A 15 -15.78 -45.60 -15.89
C SER A 15 -17.06 -44.85 -16.23
N MET A 16 -18.18 -45.28 -15.65
CA MET A 16 -19.29 -44.36 -15.44
C MET A 16 -18.95 -43.51 -14.20
N ILE A 17 -18.03 -42.57 -14.37
CA ILE A 17 -17.77 -41.54 -13.37
C ILE A 17 -19.11 -40.83 -13.18
N ARG A 18 -19.76 -41.01 -12.03
CA ARG A 18 -21.00 -40.28 -11.72
C ARG A 18 -20.65 -38.81 -11.78
N ALA A 19 -21.16 -38.12 -12.80
CA ALA A 19 -21.08 -36.67 -12.88
C ALA A 19 -21.80 -36.09 -11.65
N PHE A 20 -21.28 -34.98 -11.13
CA PHE A 20 -21.95 -34.26 -10.05
C PHE A 20 -23.36 -33.86 -10.50
N THR A 21 -24.30 -33.96 -9.58
CA THR A 21 -25.64 -33.43 -9.81
C THR A 21 -25.58 -31.91 -9.96
N LEU A 22 -26.57 -31.33 -10.63
CA LEU A 22 -26.67 -29.88 -10.81
C LEU A 22 -26.73 -29.16 -9.44
N LEU A 23 -27.40 -29.77 -8.46
CA LEU A 23 -27.51 -29.24 -7.10
C LEU A 23 -26.14 -29.23 -6.38
N GLU A 24 -25.38 -30.32 -6.45
CA GLU A 24 -24.02 -30.39 -5.87
C GLU A 24 -23.10 -29.35 -6.50
N SER A 25 -23.16 -29.20 -7.83
CA SER A 25 -22.37 -28.20 -8.56
C SER A 25 -22.73 -26.77 -8.15
N LEU A 26 -24.03 -26.49 -7.98
CA LEU A 26 -24.52 -25.18 -7.54
C LEU A 26 -24.10 -24.88 -6.09
N LEU A 27 -24.13 -25.89 -5.21
CA LEU A 27 -23.69 -25.76 -3.82
C LEU A 27 -22.19 -25.46 -3.75
N VAL A 28 -21.37 -26.18 -4.53
CA VAL A 28 -19.92 -25.92 -4.59
C VAL A 28 -19.65 -24.50 -5.11
N LEU A 29 -20.33 -24.09 -6.17
CA LEU A 29 -20.20 -22.74 -6.72
C LEU A 29 -20.59 -21.67 -5.68
N LEU A 30 -21.69 -21.89 -4.95
CA LEU A 30 -22.14 -20.99 -3.88
C LEU A 30 -21.05 -20.83 -2.82
N ILE A 31 -20.52 -21.94 -2.31
CA ILE A 31 -19.48 -21.93 -1.26
C ILE A 31 -18.21 -21.23 -1.76
N VAL A 32 -17.72 -21.60 -2.96
CA VAL A 32 -16.51 -21.00 -3.54
C VAL A 32 -16.70 -19.50 -3.80
N SER A 33 -17.89 -19.09 -4.23
CA SER A 33 -18.21 -17.66 -4.45
C SER A 33 -18.20 -16.89 -3.13
N PHE A 34 -18.80 -17.42 -2.06
CA PHE A 34 -18.76 -16.77 -0.75
C PHE A 34 -17.33 -16.68 -0.19
N ILE A 35 -16.54 -17.75 -0.30
CA ILE A 35 -15.14 -17.74 0.15
C ILE A 35 -14.33 -16.71 -0.62
N THR A 36 -14.46 -16.67 -1.95
CA THR A 36 -13.71 -15.71 -2.79
C THR A 36 -14.13 -14.27 -2.50
N LEU A 37 -15.42 -13.99 -2.30
CA LEU A 37 -15.89 -12.65 -1.92
C LEU A 37 -15.36 -12.21 -0.56
N PHE A 38 -15.44 -13.08 0.45
CA PHE A 38 -14.94 -12.76 1.80
C PHE A 38 -13.44 -12.47 1.77
N PHE A 39 -12.67 -13.31 1.08
CA PHE A 39 -11.23 -13.13 0.95
C PHE A 39 -10.87 -11.86 0.16
N SER A 40 -11.60 -11.55 -0.91
CA SER A 40 -11.38 -10.34 -1.71
C SER A 40 -11.59 -9.05 -0.90
N ALA A 41 -12.57 -9.03 0.01
CA ALA A 41 -12.81 -7.88 0.86
C ALA A 41 -11.65 -7.62 1.82
N GLU A 42 -11.19 -8.67 2.52
CA GLU A 42 -10.06 -8.60 3.46
C GLU A 42 -8.74 -8.22 2.77
N LEU A 43 -8.47 -8.77 1.59
CA LEU A 43 -7.29 -8.39 0.80
C LEU A 43 -7.32 -6.92 0.39
N THR A 44 -8.47 -6.39 0.00
CA THR A 44 -8.60 -5.00 -0.41
C THR A 44 -8.28 -4.06 0.74
N GLN A 45 -8.81 -4.34 1.94
CA GLN A 45 -8.49 -3.58 3.15
C GLN A 45 -7.01 -3.65 3.50
N THR A 46 -6.40 -4.84 3.39
CA THR A 46 -4.98 -5.06 3.65
C THR A 46 -4.10 -4.24 2.69
N VAL A 47 -4.43 -4.23 1.39
CA VAL A 47 -3.71 -3.42 0.40
C VAL A 47 -3.82 -1.94 0.70
N HIS A 48 -4.98 -1.45 1.16
CA HIS A 48 -5.12 -0.05 1.56
C HIS A 48 -4.23 0.30 2.76
N LEU A 49 -4.11 -0.59 3.75
CA LEU A 49 -3.20 -0.41 4.88
C LEU A 49 -1.75 -0.28 4.42
N PHE A 50 -1.26 -1.22 3.60
CA PHE A 50 0.11 -1.18 3.09
C PHE A 50 0.42 0.06 2.24
N LYS A 51 -0.54 0.54 1.44
CA LYS A 51 -0.35 1.77 0.66
C LYS A 51 -0.13 2.99 1.56
N GLY A 52 -0.85 3.08 2.67
CA GLY A 52 -0.68 4.13 3.66
C GLY A 52 0.72 4.09 4.30
N GLU A 53 1.13 2.93 4.79
CA GLU A 53 2.46 2.75 5.41
C GLU A 53 3.60 2.99 4.43
N LEU A 54 3.47 2.50 3.18
CA LEU A 54 4.49 2.67 2.15
C LEU A 54 4.69 4.15 1.81
N PHE A 55 3.60 4.92 1.73
CA PHE A 55 3.69 6.35 1.49
C PHE A 55 4.35 7.09 2.66
N VAL A 56 4.08 6.70 3.90
CA VAL A 56 4.78 7.26 5.06
C VAL A 56 6.29 7.03 4.97
N LEU A 57 6.71 5.81 4.60
CA LEU A 57 8.12 5.50 4.38
C LEU A 57 8.70 6.31 3.21
N GLN A 58 7.94 6.47 2.13
CA GLN A 58 8.34 7.28 0.98
C GLN A 58 8.55 8.74 1.38
N PHE A 59 7.64 9.32 2.17
CA PHE A 59 7.78 10.66 2.72
C PHE A 59 9.03 10.80 3.58
N GLU A 60 9.28 9.87 4.51
CA GLU A 60 10.47 9.90 5.37
C GLU A 60 11.78 9.78 4.55
N ASN A 61 11.76 8.97 3.49
CA ASN A 61 12.89 8.84 2.59
C ASN A 61 13.11 10.11 1.76
N LEU A 62 12.05 10.72 1.23
CA LEU A 62 12.13 11.98 0.49
C LEU A 62 12.62 13.12 1.37
N TYR A 63 12.18 13.19 2.62
CA TYR A 63 12.72 14.13 3.60
C TYR A 63 14.24 13.99 3.74
N LYS A 64 14.73 12.76 3.90
CA LYS A 64 16.16 12.48 4.04
C LYS A 64 16.93 12.83 2.75
N ILE A 65 16.38 12.45 1.59
CA ILE A 65 16.99 12.73 0.28
C ILE A 65 17.06 14.24 0.04
N SER A 66 15.99 15.00 0.28
CA SER A 66 15.98 16.46 0.12
C SER A 66 17.01 17.13 1.03
N GLN A 67 17.16 16.64 2.27
CA GLN A 67 18.20 17.10 3.19
C GLN A 67 19.62 16.80 2.67
N GLU A 68 19.89 15.55 2.26
CA GLU A 68 21.20 15.14 1.75
C GLU A 68 21.55 15.90 0.48
N ASN A 69 20.58 16.10 -0.42
CA ASN A 69 20.75 16.83 -1.66
C ASN A 69 21.07 18.31 -1.40
N ALA A 70 20.40 18.95 -0.44
CA ALA A 70 20.71 20.32 -0.06
C ALA A 70 22.16 20.48 0.41
N ALA A 71 22.62 19.54 1.27
CA ALA A 71 23.97 19.53 1.79
C ALA A 71 25.03 19.21 0.71
N LEU A 72 24.78 18.21 -0.14
CA LEU A 72 25.71 17.77 -1.18
C LEU A 72 25.85 18.79 -2.31
N GLN A 73 24.75 19.45 -2.68
CA GLN A 73 24.74 20.46 -3.74
C GLN A 73 25.07 21.86 -3.22
N SER A 74 25.16 22.04 -1.89
CA SER A 74 25.31 23.35 -1.25
C SER A 74 24.28 24.35 -1.77
N SER A 75 23.04 23.88 -1.93
CA SER A 75 21.90 24.64 -2.46
C SER A 75 20.70 24.43 -1.56
N SER A 76 19.85 25.45 -1.44
CA SER A 76 18.60 25.30 -0.70
C SER A 76 17.64 24.39 -1.47
N GLU A 77 17.01 23.46 -0.75
CA GLU A 77 16.00 22.54 -1.27
C GLU A 77 14.69 22.71 -0.52
N ASN A 78 13.58 22.45 -1.20
CA ASN A 78 12.24 22.52 -0.60
C ASN A 78 11.57 21.15 -0.68
N LEU A 79 10.89 20.78 0.40
CA LEU A 79 9.93 19.69 0.43
C LEU A 79 8.59 20.27 0.87
N GLU A 80 7.60 20.21 -0.01
CA GLU A 80 6.28 20.79 0.27
C GLU A 80 5.14 19.82 -0.04
N SER A 81 4.06 19.95 0.72
CA SER A 81 2.79 19.31 0.43
C SER A 81 1.79 20.38 0.05
N LYS A 82 1.22 20.28 -1.15
CA LYS A 82 0.28 21.27 -1.69
C LYS A 82 -0.72 20.61 -2.63
N ASN A 83 -1.99 20.98 -2.54
CA ASN A 83 -3.05 20.47 -3.43
C ASN A 83 -3.13 18.93 -3.49
N GLY A 84 -2.86 18.23 -2.37
CA GLY A 84 -2.86 16.77 -2.34
C GLY A 84 -1.68 16.11 -3.04
N LYS A 85 -0.59 16.85 -3.27
CA LYS A 85 0.66 16.36 -3.85
C LYS A 85 1.83 16.69 -2.95
N LEU A 86 2.83 15.80 -2.95
CA LEU A 86 4.13 16.01 -2.35
C LEU A 86 5.11 16.44 -3.44
N ILE A 87 5.75 17.59 -3.26
CA ILE A 87 6.62 18.22 -4.24
C ILE A 87 8.05 18.25 -3.69
N TYR A 88 8.99 17.74 -4.47
CA TYR A 88 10.42 17.69 -4.15
C TYR A 88 11.22 17.86 -5.45
N GLU A 89 12.30 18.63 -5.47
CA GLU A 89 13.14 18.80 -6.68
C GLU A 89 12.37 19.07 -7.99
N ASN A 90 11.31 19.89 -7.95
CA ASN A 90 10.39 20.15 -9.07
C ASN A 90 9.65 18.90 -9.62
N LYS A 91 9.66 17.78 -8.90
CA LYS A 91 8.86 16.58 -9.16
C LYS A 91 7.67 16.56 -8.23
N GLU A 92 6.55 16.04 -8.72
CA GLU A 92 5.31 15.91 -7.96
C GLU A 92 4.98 14.43 -7.78
N ILE A 93 4.56 14.06 -6.56
CA ILE A 93 4.05 12.74 -6.22
C ILE A 93 2.65 12.91 -5.65
N ASP A 94 1.68 12.16 -6.18
CA ASP A 94 0.32 12.19 -5.66
C ASP A 94 0.27 11.56 -4.27
N ILE A 95 -0.43 12.23 -3.34
CA ILE A 95 -0.71 11.67 -2.02
C ILE A 95 -1.83 10.64 -2.18
N PRO A 96 -1.59 9.36 -1.82
CA PRO A 96 -2.59 8.33 -1.98
C PRO A 96 -3.80 8.60 -1.08
N LYS A 97 -5.00 8.17 -1.50
CA LYS A 97 -6.25 8.33 -0.75
C LYS A 97 -6.24 7.65 0.62
N GLU A 98 -5.29 6.76 0.84
CA GLU A 98 -5.04 6.06 2.08
C GLU A 98 -4.31 6.94 3.13
N VAL A 99 -3.94 8.18 2.77
CA VAL A 99 -3.21 9.12 3.62
C VAL A 99 -3.86 10.51 3.55
N GLU A 100 -4.13 11.09 4.71
CA GLU A 100 -4.49 12.50 4.85
C GLU A 100 -3.31 13.27 5.42
N MET A 101 -2.83 14.26 4.67
CA MET A 101 -1.66 15.06 5.04
C MET A 101 -1.98 16.54 4.84
N ALA A 102 -1.69 17.35 5.85
CA ALA A 102 -1.88 18.80 5.76
C ALA A 102 -0.84 19.43 4.81
N GLU A 103 -1.15 20.61 4.29
CA GLU A 103 -0.18 21.39 3.52
C GLU A 103 0.96 21.87 4.41
N PHE A 104 2.18 21.82 3.88
CA PHE A 104 3.37 22.27 4.58
C PHE A 104 4.47 22.66 3.59
N LEU A 105 5.46 23.39 4.09
CA LEU A 105 6.66 23.75 3.36
C LEU A 105 7.85 23.65 4.31
N ILE A 106 8.74 22.71 4.03
CA ILE A 106 10.04 22.55 4.69
C ILE A 106 11.10 23.12 3.75
N LYS A 107 11.95 23.98 4.30
CA LYS A 107 13.12 24.52 3.59
C LYS A 107 14.38 23.99 4.24
N PHE A 108 15.24 23.39 3.43
CA PHE A 108 16.58 22.98 3.81
C PHE A 108 17.56 24.03 3.33
N ASP A 109 18.50 24.43 4.19
CA ASP A 109 19.60 25.29 3.81
C ASP A 109 20.74 24.50 3.14
N GLU A 110 21.80 25.21 2.74
CA GLU A 110 22.97 24.63 2.06
C GLU A 110 23.75 23.61 2.92
N LYS A 111 23.45 23.51 4.22
CA LYS A 111 24.00 22.50 5.13
C LYS A 111 23.06 21.32 5.34
N GLY A 112 21.88 21.34 4.72
CA GLY A 112 20.81 20.38 4.95
C GLY A 112 20.09 20.57 6.28
N GLU A 113 20.25 21.73 6.94
CA GLU A 113 19.53 22.03 8.17
C GLU A 113 18.14 22.59 7.85
N ASN A 114 17.17 22.26 8.69
CA ASN A 114 15.83 22.81 8.59
C ASN A 114 15.79 24.17 9.31
N SER A 115 15.32 25.20 8.61
CA SER A 115 15.21 26.55 9.14
C SER A 115 13.94 26.81 9.96
N SER A 116 13.08 25.81 10.21
CA SER A 116 11.77 26.01 10.85
C SER A 116 11.32 24.88 11.79
N LEU A 117 10.76 25.25 12.94
CA LEU A 117 10.08 24.37 13.92
C LEU A 117 8.65 24.04 13.48
N GLN A 118 8.50 23.38 12.33
CA GLN A 118 7.19 23.01 11.80
C GLN A 118 6.73 21.65 12.36
N LYS A 119 5.42 21.48 12.48
CA LYS A 119 4.78 20.20 12.83
C LYS A 119 3.97 19.71 11.64
N ILE A 120 4.21 18.47 11.22
CA ILE A 120 3.48 17.80 10.15
C ILE A 120 2.62 16.71 10.76
N LYS A 121 1.34 16.71 10.43
CA LYS A 121 0.37 15.70 10.85
C LYS A 121 -0.02 14.86 9.65
N VAL A 122 0.18 13.55 9.78
CA VAL A 122 -0.20 12.54 8.79
C VAL A 122 -1.22 11.62 9.44
N TYR A 123 -2.38 11.47 8.83
CA TYR A 123 -3.45 10.61 9.31
C TYR A 123 -3.66 9.44 8.33
N LEU A 124 -3.71 8.23 8.88
CA LEU A 124 -3.91 6.98 8.15
C LEU A 124 -5.30 6.43 8.48
N PRO A 125 -6.35 6.76 7.69
CA PRO A 125 -7.72 6.39 7.99
C PRO A 125 -7.95 4.88 8.14
N TYR A 126 -7.28 4.06 7.33
CA TYR A 126 -7.43 2.59 7.37
C TYR A 126 -6.80 1.95 8.61
N GLU A 127 -5.80 2.61 9.22
CA GLU A 127 -5.18 2.19 10.49
C GLU A 127 -5.75 2.92 11.71
N LYS A 128 -6.55 3.97 11.48
CA LYS A 128 -6.98 4.94 12.52
C LYS A 128 -5.80 5.51 13.30
N LYS A 129 -4.66 5.72 12.63
CA LYS A 129 -3.39 6.11 13.23
C LYS A 129 -3.00 7.51 12.82
N THR A 130 -2.50 8.30 13.77
CA THR A 130 -1.99 9.64 13.52
C THR A 130 -0.49 9.68 13.78
N ILE A 131 0.28 10.08 12.78
CA ILE A 131 1.72 10.28 12.89
C ILE A 131 1.99 11.80 12.94
N LEU A 132 2.69 12.22 13.98
CA LEU A 132 3.12 13.59 14.21
C LEU A 132 4.63 13.67 14.04
N TYR A 133 5.06 14.48 13.08
CA TYR A 133 6.46 14.83 12.88
C TYR A 133 6.69 16.24 13.40
N GLN A 134 7.60 16.39 14.35
CA GLN A 134 8.03 17.70 14.85
C GLN A 134 9.46 17.95 14.41
N MET A 135 9.65 18.91 13.53
CA MET A 135 10.97 19.29 13.03
C MET A 135 11.80 19.97 14.11
N GLU A 136 13.09 19.70 14.13
CA GLU A 136 14.08 20.38 14.96
C GLU A 136 14.80 21.45 14.14
N MET A 137 14.82 22.67 14.65
CA MET A 137 15.51 23.79 14.01
C MET A 137 17.03 23.61 14.08
N GLY A 138 17.72 23.84 12.97
CA GLY A 138 19.20 23.85 12.92
C GLY A 138 19.88 22.48 13.03
N SER A 139 19.12 21.38 13.00
CA SER A 139 19.70 20.02 12.97
C SER A 139 19.18 19.17 11.80
N GLY A 140 18.16 19.67 11.10
CA GLY A 140 17.43 18.95 10.04
C GLY A 140 16.81 17.63 10.50
N LYS A 141 16.80 17.36 11.81
CA LYS A 141 16.18 16.17 12.41
C LYS A 141 14.70 16.41 12.67
N TYR A 142 13.98 15.34 12.96
CA TYR A 142 12.60 15.41 13.42
C TYR A 142 12.34 14.39 14.52
N LYS A 143 11.36 14.68 15.37
CA LYS A 143 10.78 13.72 16.33
C LYS A 143 9.49 13.15 15.75
N LYS A 144 9.42 11.84 15.68
CA LYS A 144 8.22 11.09 15.29
C LYS A 144 7.45 10.66 16.53
N LYS A 145 6.15 10.95 16.57
CA LYS A 145 5.20 10.40 17.56
C LYS A 145 4.05 9.73 16.81
N ILE A 146 3.68 8.54 17.27
CA ILE A 146 2.57 7.77 16.71
C ILE A 146 1.49 7.72 17.80
N ASN A 147 0.30 8.18 17.45
CA ASN A 147 -0.88 8.18 18.30
C ASN A 147 -2.01 7.38 17.67
#